data_AF-A0A0D2D9B4-F1
#
_entry.id   AF-A0A0D2D9B4-F1
#
_cell.length_a   1.000
_cell.length_b   1.000
_cell.length_c   1.000
_cell.angle_alpha   90.00
_cell.angle_beta   90.00
_cell.angle_gamma   90.00
#
_symmetry.space_group_name_H-M   'P 1'
#
loop_
_entity.id
_entity.type
_entity.pdbx_description
1 polymer ?
#
loop_
_entity_poly.entity_id
_entity_poly.type
_entity_poly.pdbx_seq_one_letter_code
_entity_poly.pdbx_strand_id
1 'polypeptide(L)'
;MESTAEPKRVVLRFCVDYAMEEEAIINDFFTKFGLDPGDDYYYHYVPPHTSMYVHILLDMYCKTNPEADLDTVTYEIFKVKKNTSFHFLPRGDIDYARERCRDYLWGSELRRSVEDYDDSFW
;
A
#
# COMPACT_ATOMS: atom_id res chain seq x y z
N MET A 1 28.17 -3.48 -8.68
CA MET A 1 27.56 -2.68 -7.62
C MET A 1 26.09 -3.07 -7.63
N GLU A 2 25.70 -4.01 -6.77
CA GLU A 2 24.28 -4.28 -6.54
C GLU A 2 23.69 -3.03 -5.89
N SER A 3 22.94 -2.26 -6.66
CA SER A 3 22.00 -1.30 -6.09
C SER A 3 20.94 -2.14 -5.39
N THR A 4 21.15 -2.43 -4.11
CA THR A 4 20.15 -3.06 -3.25
C THR A 4 18.93 -2.15 -3.26
N ALA A 5 17.86 -2.61 -3.90
CA ALA A 5 16.66 -1.82 -4.04
C ALA A 5 16.08 -1.54 -2.64
N GLU A 6 15.97 -0.26 -2.28
CA GLU A 6 15.58 0.16 -0.93
C GLU A 6 14.11 -0.21 -0.67
N PRO A 7 13.81 -0.87 0.46
CA PRO A 7 12.43 -1.23 0.80
C PRO A 7 11.59 0.04 0.94
N LYS A 8 10.40 0.02 0.32
CA LYS A 8 9.43 1.13 0.43
C LYS A 8 8.01 0.60 0.44
N ARG A 9 7.14 1.26 1.20
CA ARG A 9 5.70 1.00 1.22
C ARG A 9 4.98 2.11 0.48
N VAL A 10 4.35 1.79 -0.64
CA VAL A 10 3.53 2.73 -1.41
C VAL A 10 2.07 2.55 -1.03
N VAL A 11 1.36 3.63 -0.73
CA VAL A 11 -0.07 3.65 -0.41
C VAL A 11 -0.83 4.33 -1.53
N LEU A 12 -1.58 3.56 -2.31
CA LEU A 12 -2.44 4.06 -3.37
C LEU A 12 -3.87 4.20 -2.85
N ARG A 13 -4.35 5.43 -2.69
CA ARG A 13 -5.68 5.74 -2.16
C ARG A 13 -6.65 6.16 -3.26
N PHE A 14 -7.76 5.45 -3.41
CA PHE A 14 -8.71 5.65 -4.53
C PHE A 14 -10.17 5.49 -4.10
N CYS A 15 -11.10 5.92 -4.95
CA CYS A 15 -12.54 5.79 -4.69
C CYS A 15 -12.99 4.32 -4.86
N VAL A 16 -13.94 3.86 -4.05
CA VAL A 16 -14.52 2.51 -4.15
C VAL A 16 -15.12 2.19 -5.52
N ASP A 17 -15.48 3.20 -6.30
CA ASP A 17 -15.94 3.02 -7.69
C ASP A 17 -14.90 2.33 -8.58
N TYR A 18 -13.62 2.36 -8.20
CA TYR A 18 -12.52 1.70 -8.92
C TYR A 18 -12.05 0.41 -8.23
N ALA A 19 -12.83 -0.14 -7.29
CA ALA A 19 -12.47 -1.31 -6.50
C ALA A 19 -12.14 -2.55 -7.36
N MET A 20 -12.75 -2.71 -8.53
CA MET A 20 -12.48 -3.85 -9.41
C MET A 20 -11.26 -3.64 -10.34
N GLU A 21 -10.54 -2.52 -10.19
CA GLU A 21 -9.45 -2.12 -11.09
C GLU A 21 -8.07 -2.20 -10.41
N GLU A 22 -7.93 -3.01 -9.36
CA GLU A 22 -6.71 -3.13 -8.54
C GLU A 22 -5.47 -3.40 -9.40
N GLU A 23 -5.49 -4.48 -10.19
CA GLU A 23 -4.38 -4.84 -11.07
C GLU A 23 -4.08 -3.74 -12.11
N ALA A 24 -5.11 -3.09 -12.64
CA ALA A 24 -4.94 -2.02 -13.61
C ALA A 24 -4.29 -0.78 -12.99
N ILE A 25 -4.65 -0.44 -11.75
CA ILE A 25 -4.05 0.66 -10.98
C ILE A 25 -2.57 0.34 -10.69
N ILE A 26 -2.25 -0.88 -10.26
CA ILE A 26 -0.88 -1.31 -9.94
C ILE A 26 0.00 -1.27 -11.21
N ASN A 27 -0.49 -1.85 -12.31
CA ASN A 27 0.26 -1.88 -13.57
C ASN A 27 0.49 -0.47 -14.16
N ASP A 28 -0.51 0.41 -14.11
CA ASP A 28 -0.35 1.81 -14.56
C ASP A 28 0.61 2.58 -13.65
N PHE A 29 0.60 2.31 -12.33
CA PHE A 29 1.58 2.88 -11.41
C PHE A 29 3.00 2.48 -11.79
N PHE A 30 3.30 1.19 -11.93
CA PHE A 30 4.63 0.72 -12.31
C PHE A 30 5.08 1.30 -13.65
N THR A 31 4.20 1.28 -14.65
CA THR A 31 4.48 1.86 -15.98
C THR A 31 4.82 3.35 -15.90
N LYS A 32 4.07 4.13 -15.13
CA LYS A 32 4.26 5.59 -15.06
C LYS A 32 5.50 6.02 -14.31
N PHE A 33 5.89 5.26 -13.30
CA PHE A 33 7.09 5.55 -12.51
C PHE A 33 8.33 4.80 -13.05
N GLY A 34 8.20 4.06 -14.16
CA GLY A 34 9.31 3.32 -14.76
C GLY A 34 9.86 2.23 -13.83
N LEU A 35 8.98 1.63 -13.02
CA LEU A 35 9.33 0.59 -12.06
C LEU A 35 9.11 -0.78 -12.69
N ASP A 36 10.04 -1.69 -12.48
CA ASP A 36 9.91 -3.11 -12.82
C ASP A 36 10.37 -3.95 -11.62
N PRO A 37 9.48 -4.16 -10.62
CA PRO A 37 9.80 -4.98 -9.46
C PRO A 37 9.84 -6.49 -9.80
N GLY A 38 9.46 -6.91 -11.01
CA GLY A 38 9.24 -8.33 -11.32
C GLY A 38 8.22 -8.95 -10.36
N ASP A 39 8.64 -9.98 -9.63
CA ASP A 39 7.86 -10.61 -8.57
C ASP A 39 8.26 -10.13 -7.16
N ASP A 40 9.18 -9.17 -7.03
CA ASP A 40 9.68 -8.63 -5.75
C ASP A 40 8.82 -7.46 -5.25
N TYR A 41 7.51 -7.70 -5.19
CA TYR A 41 6.59 -6.86 -4.47
C TYR A 41 5.43 -7.70 -3.92
N TYR A 42 4.76 -7.15 -2.93
CA TYR A 42 3.52 -7.72 -2.41
C TYR A 42 2.47 -6.60 -2.32
N TYR A 43 1.19 -6.94 -2.51
CA TYR A 43 0.12 -5.95 -2.36
C TYR A 43 -0.98 -6.38 -1.39
N HIS A 44 -1.48 -5.42 -0.62
CA HIS A 44 -2.66 -5.60 0.21
C HIS A 44 -3.80 -4.72 -0.29
N TYR A 45 -4.96 -5.35 -0.48
CA TYR A 45 -6.20 -4.60 -0.65
C TYR A 45 -6.81 -4.24 0.71
N VAL A 46 -6.99 -2.94 0.92
CA VAL A 46 -7.54 -2.37 2.16
C VAL A 46 -8.93 -1.83 1.87
N PRO A 47 -9.99 -2.60 2.20
CA PRO A 47 -11.35 -2.16 1.94
C PRO A 47 -11.69 -0.89 2.72
N PRO A 48 -12.70 -0.13 2.25
CA PRO A 48 -13.15 1.05 2.96
C PRO A 48 -13.79 0.65 4.30
N HIS A 49 -13.47 1.37 5.37
CA HIS A 49 -14.14 1.18 6.67
C HIS A 49 -15.37 2.09 6.80
N THR A 50 -15.16 3.40 7.02
CA THR A 50 -16.24 4.42 7.14
C THR A 50 -16.26 5.44 6.02
N SER A 51 -15.36 5.33 5.03
CA SER A 51 -15.21 6.30 3.93
C SER A 51 -15.41 5.63 2.58
N MET A 52 -15.66 6.38 1.52
CA MET A 52 -15.70 5.84 0.14
C MET A 52 -14.31 5.53 -0.45
N TYR A 53 -13.26 5.54 0.38
CA TYR A 53 -11.89 5.38 -0.09
C TYR A 53 -11.29 4.04 0.32
N VAL A 54 -10.72 3.38 -0.68
CA VAL A 54 -9.98 2.13 -0.63
C VAL A 54 -8.49 2.45 -0.67
N HIS A 55 -7.65 1.57 -0.11
CA HIS A 55 -6.20 1.68 -0.24
C HIS A 55 -5.63 0.38 -0.81
N ILE A 56 -4.63 0.49 -1.69
CA ILE A 56 -3.71 -0.59 -2.01
C ILE A 56 -2.38 -0.25 -1.35
N LEU A 57 -1.85 -1.17 -0.56
CA LEU A 57 -0.49 -1.07 -0.01
C LEU A 57 0.41 -1.90 -0.91
N LEU A 58 1.49 -1.32 -1.43
CA LEU A 58 2.53 -2.02 -2.19
C LEU A 58 3.80 -2.05 -1.36
N ASP A 59 4.22 -3.24 -0.99
CA ASP A 59 5.49 -3.49 -0.33
C ASP A 59 6.53 -3.81 -1.39
N MET A 60 7.28 -2.78 -1.79
CA MET A 60 8.26 -2.89 -2.85
C MET A 60 9.55 -3.49 -2.31
N TYR A 61 10.12 -4.44 -3.05
CA TYR A 61 11.36 -5.13 -2.72
C TYR A 61 11.29 -5.97 -1.43
N CYS A 62 10.12 -6.53 -1.14
CA CYS A 62 9.86 -7.24 0.10
C CYS A 62 10.50 -8.63 0.18
N LYS A 63 10.78 -9.29 -0.95
CA LYS A 63 11.53 -10.56 -0.98
C LYS A 63 13.02 -10.32 -0.81
N THR A 64 13.56 -9.24 -1.38
CA THR A 64 14.96 -8.85 -1.18
C THR A 64 15.19 -8.31 0.24
N ASN A 65 14.19 -7.67 0.84
CA ASN A 65 14.25 -7.08 2.19
C ASN A 65 13.15 -7.67 3.10
N PRO A 66 13.23 -8.95 3.50
CA PRO A 66 12.16 -9.59 4.27
C PRO A 66 12.02 -9.06 5.71
N GLU A 67 13.08 -8.46 6.25
CA GLU A 67 13.13 -7.94 7.63
C GLU A 67 12.94 -6.41 7.70
N ALA A 68 12.35 -5.80 6.67
CA ALA A 68 12.12 -4.36 6.66
C ALA A 68 11.23 -3.93 7.83
N ASP A 69 11.71 -2.96 8.61
CA ASP A 69 10.98 -2.40 9.73
C ASP A 69 9.97 -1.34 9.25
N LEU A 70 8.68 -1.59 9.50
CA LEU A 70 7.59 -0.70 9.09
C LEU A 70 7.64 0.68 9.76
N ASP A 71 8.32 0.82 10.90
CA ASP A 71 8.47 2.10 11.58
C ASP A 71 9.52 2.99 10.90
N THR A 72 10.48 2.39 10.20
CA THR A 72 11.60 3.10 9.55
C THR A 72 11.53 3.10 8.03
N VAL A 73 10.77 2.18 7.42
CA VAL A 73 10.61 2.08 5.97
C VAL A 73 10.03 3.38 5.39
N THR A 74 10.48 3.73 4.18
CA THR A 74 9.98 4.88 3.45
C THR A 74 8.53 4.64 3.02
N TYR A 75 7.67 5.62 3.29
CA TYR A 75 6.27 5.62 2.83
C TYR A 75 6.09 6.65 1.72
N GLU A 76 5.48 6.22 0.63
CA GLU A 76 5.02 7.13 -0.43
C GLU A 76 3.50 7.00 -0.57
N ILE A 77 2.78 8.10 -0.56
CA ILE A 77 1.32 8.08 -0.63
C ILE A 77 0.88 8.77 -1.89
N PHE A 78 0.00 8.12 -2.64
CA PHE A 78 -0.62 8.69 -3.83
C PHE A 78 -2.13 8.67 -3.69
N LYS A 79 -2.77 9.80 -3.99
CA LYS A 79 -4.18 9.83 -4.33
C LYS A 79 -4.33 9.46 -5.80
N VAL A 80 -5.04 8.37 -6.08
CA VAL A 80 -5.37 7.97 -7.44
C VAL A 80 -6.69 8.61 -7.84
N LYS A 81 -6.69 9.27 -8.99
CA LYS A 81 -7.91 9.77 -9.66
C LYS A 81 -8.01 9.12 -11.03
N LYS A 82 -9.23 8.80 -11.46
CA LYS A 82 -9.48 8.29 -12.80
C LYS A 82 -10.29 9.31 -13.59
N ASN A 83 -9.73 9.73 -14.73
CA ASN A 83 -10.48 10.41 -15.78
C ASN A 83 -10.51 9.46 -16.98
N THR A 84 -9.74 9.76 -18.04
CA THR A 84 -9.47 8.82 -19.14
C THR A 84 -8.39 7.79 -18.78
N SER A 85 -7.47 8.16 -17.88
CA SER A 85 -6.42 7.28 -17.32
C SER A 85 -6.26 7.55 -15.82
N PHE A 86 -5.50 6.70 -15.13
CA PHE A 86 -5.21 6.90 -13.71
C PHE A 86 -4.19 8.03 -13.53
N HIS A 87 -4.39 8.87 -12.53
CA HIS A 87 -3.46 9.94 -12.17
C HIS A 87 -3.04 9.75 -10.72
N PHE A 88 -1.74 9.64 -10.50
CA PHE A 88 -1.15 9.45 -9.17
C PHE A 88 -0.65 10.79 -8.65
N LEU A 89 -1.35 11.33 -7.65
CA LEU A 89 -1.02 12.62 -7.05
C LEU A 89 -0.33 12.39 -5.70
N PRO A 90 0.94 12.80 -5.52
CA PRO A 90 1.64 12.66 -4.25
C PRO A 90 0.86 13.31 -3.11
N ARG A 91 0.90 12.68 -1.94
CA ARG A 91 0.27 13.16 -0.70
C ARG A 91 1.26 13.06 0.45
N GLY A 92 1.34 14.10 1.28
CA GLY A 92 2.34 14.20 2.36
C GLY A 92 1.91 13.68 3.73
N ASP A 93 0.74 13.05 3.86
CA ASP A 93 0.16 12.68 5.15
C ASP A 93 0.63 11.28 5.62
N ILE A 94 1.94 11.18 5.85
CA ILE A 94 2.66 9.92 6.10
C ILE A 94 2.24 9.27 7.42
N ASP A 95 2.15 10.06 8.48
CA ASP A 95 1.83 9.55 9.82
C ASP A 95 0.42 8.93 9.86
N TYR A 96 -0.56 9.59 9.24
CA TYR A 96 -1.91 9.05 9.13
C TYR A 96 -1.95 7.75 8.33
N ALA A 97 -1.20 7.66 7.23
CA ALA A 97 -1.14 6.43 6.44
C ALA A 97 -0.46 5.30 7.22
N ARG A 98 0.61 5.58 7.96
CA ARG A 98 1.29 4.61 8.83
C ARG A 98 0.34 4.05 9.89
N GLU A 99 -0.38 4.92 10.59
CA GLU A 99 -1.36 4.51 11.60
C GLU A 99 -2.44 3.60 10.99
N ARG A 100 -3.02 4.00 9.86
CA ARG A 100 -4.10 3.23 9.20
C ARG A 100 -3.65 1.90 8.61
N CYS A 101 -2.35 1.75 8.33
CA CYS A 101 -1.78 0.56 7.71
C CYS A 101 -0.96 -0.29 8.69
N ARG A 102 -0.97 0.05 9.99
CA ARG A 102 -0.16 -0.62 11.04
C ARG A 102 -0.44 -2.12 11.17
N ASP A 103 -1.68 -2.53 10.85
CA ASP A 103 -2.11 -3.92 10.99
C ASP A 103 -1.69 -4.79 9.80
N TYR A 104 -1.07 -4.22 8.77
CA TYR A 104 -0.63 -4.95 7.58
C TYR A 104 0.86 -5.26 7.67
N LEU A 105 1.17 -6.55 7.84
CA LEU A 105 2.55 -7.03 7.91
C LEU A 105 3.27 -6.82 6.58
N TRP A 106 4.58 -6.66 6.65
CA TRP A 106 5.42 -6.48 5.47
C TRP A 106 5.47 -7.77 4.63
N GLY A 107 5.23 -7.66 3.33
CA GLY A 107 5.47 -8.74 2.35
C GLY A 107 4.65 -10.01 2.57
N SER A 108 3.48 -9.93 3.20
CA SER A 108 2.73 -11.10 3.67
C SER A 108 1.22 -10.94 3.51
N GLU A 109 0.47 -12.02 3.31
CA GLU A 109 -1.00 -12.01 3.38
C GLU A 109 -1.55 -11.70 4.78
N LEU A 110 -0.74 -11.89 5.82
CA LEU A 110 -1.17 -11.81 7.21
C LEU A 110 -1.42 -10.35 7.63
N ARG A 111 -2.64 -10.08 8.10
CA ARG A 111 -2.90 -8.96 9.01
C ARG A 111 -2.43 -9.37 10.40
N ARG A 112 -1.85 -8.43 11.17
CA ARG A 112 -1.67 -8.61 12.62
C ARG A 112 -3.03 -9.03 13.18
N SER A 113 -3.08 -10.18 13.87
CA SER A 113 -4.29 -10.62 14.53
C SER A 113 -4.73 -9.52 15.49
N VAL A 114 -6.00 -9.10 15.40
CA VAL A 114 -6.66 -8.35 16.48
C VAL A 114 -6.97 -9.38 17.56
N GLU A 115 -5.94 -9.85 18.27
CA GLU A 115 -6.17 -10.47 19.58
C GLU A 115 -6.24 -9.30 20.59
N ASP A 116 -7.34 -9.30 21.35
CA ASP A 116 -7.74 -8.35 22.41
C ASP A 116 -8.45 -7.04 22.01
N TYR A 117 -9.52 -7.13 21.20
CA TYR A 117 -10.68 -6.26 21.46
C TYR A 117 -11.57 -6.95 22.49
N ASP A 118 -11.45 -6.53 23.74
CA ASP A 118 -12.37 -6.85 24.83
C ASP A 118 -13.77 -6.33 24.46
N ASP A 119 -14.68 -7.25 24.13
CA ASP A 119 -16.05 -7.01 23.67
C ASP A 119 -16.99 -6.62 24.85
N SER A 120 -16.46 -5.91 25.85
CA SER A 120 -17.17 -5.59 27.10
C SER A 120 -17.64 -4.14 27.22
N PHE A 121 -17.88 -3.45 26.10
CA PHE A 121 -18.59 -2.16 26.13
C PHE A 121 -19.37 -1.90 24.84
N TRP A 122 -20.51 -2.58 24.66
CA TRP A 122 -21.80 -2.03 24.19
C TRP A 122 -22.96 -2.94 24.60
#